data_AF-A0A534JEE4-F1
#
_entry.id   AF-A0A534JEE4-F1
#
_cell.length_a   1.000
_cell.length_b   1.000
_cell.length_c   1.000
_cell.angle_alpha   90.00
_cell.angle_beta   90.00
_cell.angle_gamma   90.00
#
_symmetry.space_group_name_H-M   'P 1'
#
loop_
_entity.id
_entity.type
_entity.pdbx_description
1 polymer ?
#
loop_
_entity_poly.entity_id
_entity_poly.type
_entity_poly.pdbx_seq_one_letter_code
_entity_poly.pdbx_strand_id
1 'polypeptide(L)'
;MHRGTKIVIVLIVAASLFAGVTLYVESSLREAFQRRLLVVGATNTLSTDAPPEARIPADFGPHCAKASFAQSGALIVDADVIPTNAIGVVYLHYVYPSDGTFVGSNTGGDDVGVFFFRANGTSMDIVSAVNASRTLLRMEDRNSSLFIGGVLYDAGREFRATFTTPARVGANSWNVQEAYAITSMGFTTVTVQPPGPCG
;
A
#
# COMPACT_ATOMS: atom_id res chain seq x y z
N MET A 1 -22.93 -9.16 53.72
CA MET A 1 -22.21 -8.62 52.54
C MET A 1 -23.08 -8.82 51.30
N HIS A 2 -23.73 -7.76 50.86
CA HIS A 2 -24.88 -7.78 49.95
C HIS A 2 -24.50 -8.08 48.49
N ARG A 3 -25.33 -8.90 47.82
CA ARG A 3 -25.27 -9.21 46.38
C ARG A 3 -25.16 -7.96 45.47
N GLY A 4 -25.68 -6.81 45.91
CA GLY A 4 -25.67 -5.56 45.14
C GLY A 4 -24.28 -4.96 44.93
N THR A 5 -23.36 -5.09 45.89
CA THR A 5 -22.04 -4.44 45.80
C THR A 5 -21.14 -5.09 44.74
N LYS A 6 -21.27 -6.41 44.52
CA LYS A 6 -20.50 -7.12 43.47
C LYS A 6 -20.92 -6.70 42.06
N ILE A 7 -22.22 -6.47 41.85
CA ILE A 7 -22.76 -6.06 40.54
C ILE A 7 -22.28 -4.64 40.19
N VAL A 8 -22.25 -3.73 41.17
CA VAL A 8 -21.75 -2.36 40.98
C VAL A 8 -20.27 -2.35 40.61
N ILE A 9 -19.45 -3.16 41.28
CA ILE A 9 -18.01 -3.26 40.96
C ILE A 9 -17.81 -3.80 39.54
N VAL A 10 -18.55 -4.83 39.13
CA VAL A 10 -18.47 -5.38 37.76
C VAL A 10 -18.87 -4.33 36.71
N LEU A 11 -19.93 -3.56 36.97
CA LEU A 11 -20.35 -2.47 36.07
C LEU A 11 -19.32 -1.36 35.96
N ILE A 12 -18.69 -0.96 37.07
CA ILE A 12 -17.62 0.06 37.05
C ILE A 12 -16.42 -0.44 36.25
N VAL A 13 -15.97 -1.68 36.48
CA VAL A 13 -14.85 -2.27 35.74
C VAL A 13 -15.17 -2.37 34.25
N ALA A 14 -16.37 -2.81 33.88
CA ALA A 14 -16.80 -2.88 32.48
C ALA A 14 -16.87 -1.48 31.83
N ALA A 15 -17.40 -0.48 32.54
CA ALA A 15 -17.46 0.90 32.05
C ALA A 15 -16.07 1.53 31.91
N SER A 16 -15.16 1.28 32.85
CA SER A 16 -13.77 1.76 32.79
C SER A 16 -12.99 1.09 31.66
N LEU A 17 -13.18 -0.22 31.44
CA LEU A 17 -12.60 -0.93 30.30
C LEU A 17 -13.14 -0.40 28.97
N PHE A 18 -14.46 -0.21 28.87
CA PHE A 18 -15.07 0.35 27.67
C PHE A 18 -14.54 1.75 27.38
N ALA A 19 -14.59 2.66 28.37
CA ALA A 19 -14.08 4.02 28.23
C ALA A 19 -12.57 4.05 27.89
N GLY A 20 -11.77 3.20 28.52
CA GLY A 20 -10.33 3.08 28.24
C GLY A 20 -10.06 2.64 26.80
N VAL A 21 -10.78 1.62 26.31
CA VAL A 21 -10.67 1.15 24.92
C VAL A 21 -11.15 2.24 23.95
N THR A 22 -12.28 2.89 24.23
CA THR A 22 -12.80 3.96 23.37
C THR A 22 -11.81 5.13 23.28
N LEU A 23 -11.26 5.61 24.39
CA LEU A 23 -10.28 6.69 24.41
C LEU A 23 -8.97 6.30 23.71
N TYR A 24 -8.52 5.06 23.86
CA TYR A 24 -7.33 4.55 23.16
C TYR A 24 -7.56 4.51 21.64
N VAL A 25 -8.73 4.02 21.19
CA VAL A 25 -9.10 4.01 19.77
C VAL A 25 -9.23 5.44 19.23
N GLU A 26 -9.87 6.33 19.97
CA GLU A 26 -10.09 7.72 19.55
C GLU A 26 -8.76 8.50 19.45
N SER A 27 -7.85 8.33 20.42
CA SER A 27 -6.50 8.93 20.37
C SER A 27 -5.67 8.39 19.20
N SER A 28 -5.67 7.08 19.00
CA SER A 28 -4.95 6.43 17.88
C SER A 28 -5.49 6.88 16.52
N LEU A 29 -6.82 6.98 16.38
CA LEU A 29 -7.46 7.49 15.17
C LEU A 29 -7.14 8.97 14.96
N ARG A 30 -7.20 9.80 16.01
CA ARG A 30 -6.92 11.23 15.91
C ARG A 30 -5.47 11.49 15.48
N GLU A 31 -4.51 10.75 16.02
CA GLU A 31 -3.12 10.80 15.58
C GLU A 31 -2.97 10.35 14.12
N ALA A 32 -3.70 9.31 13.70
CA ALA A 32 -3.70 8.86 12.31
C ALA A 32 -4.29 9.91 11.35
N PHE A 33 -5.38 10.59 11.73
CA PHE A 33 -6.04 11.63 10.92
C PHE A 33 -5.23 12.93 10.78
N GLN A 34 -4.34 13.23 11.72
CA GLN A 34 -3.47 14.41 11.67
C GLN A 34 -2.08 14.11 11.12
N ARG A 35 -1.77 12.83 10.85
CA ARG A 35 -0.46 12.41 10.37
C ARG A 35 -0.25 12.89 8.95
N ARG A 36 0.75 13.75 8.78
CA ARG A 36 1.26 14.10 7.45
C ARG A 36 2.29 13.05 7.04
N LEU A 37 2.12 12.53 5.84
CA LEU A 37 2.97 11.51 5.24
C LEU A 37 3.45 12.01 3.88
N LEU A 38 4.64 11.60 3.45
CA LEU A 38 5.00 11.70 2.05
C LEU A 38 4.08 10.76 1.28
N VAL A 39 3.24 11.30 0.40
CA VAL A 39 2.33 10.50 -0.43
C VAL A 39 2.92 10.35 -1.83
N VAL A 40 3.04 9.12 -2.29
CA VAL A 40 3.55 8.79 -3.64
C VAL A 40 2.51 7.95 -4.36
N GLY A 41 2.07 8.42 -5.53
CA GLY A 41 1.25 7.63 -6.44
C GLY A 41 2.12 6.99 -7.50
N ALA A 42 1.90 5.71 -7.78
CA ALA A 42 2.63 4.96 -8.79
C ALA A 42 1.66 4.12 -9.62
N THR A 43 1.94 4.01 -10.91
CA THR A 43 1.28 3.08 -11.82
C THR A 43 2.33 2.18 -12.45
N ASN A 44 2.12 0.87 -12.43
CA ASN A 44 2.91 -0.09 -13.20
C ASN A 44 2.04 -0.70 -14.29
N THR A 45 2.34 -0.39 -15.55
CA THR A 45 1.70 -1.02 -16.70
C THR A 45 2.51 -2.24 -17.11
N LEU A 46 1.89 -3.42 -17.05
CA LEU A 46 2.50 -4.67 -17.50
C LEU A 46 2.09 -5.01 -18.93
N SER A 47 3.05 -5.45 -19.71
CA SER A 47 2.81 -6.06 -21.03
C SER A 47 3.78 -7.22 -21.24
N THR A 48 3.43 -8.14 -22.15
CA THR A 48 4.30 -9.28 -22.46
C THR A 48 4.07 -9.75 -23.89
N ASP A 49 5.06 -10.49 -24.41
CA ASP A 49 4.98 -11.22 -25.68
C ASP A 49 4.37 -12.63 -25.53
N ALA A 50 3.99 -13.02 -24.32
CA ALA A 50 3.32 -14.27 -24.06
C ALA A 50 1.91 -14.34 -24.66
N PRO A 51 1.42 -15.53 -25.06
CA PRO A 51 0.04 -15.70 -25.47
C PRO A 51 -0.94 -15.52 -24.29
N PRO A 52 -2.22 -15.17 -24.54
CA PRO A 52 -3.24 -14.95 -23.50
C PRO A 52 -3.44 -16.09 -22.49
N GLU A 53 -3.05 -17.32 -22.84
CA GLU A 53 -3.20 -18.50 -21.98
C GLU A 53 -1.93 -18.83 -21.18
N ALA A 54 -0.89 -18.00 -21.26
CA ALA A 54 0.40 -18.26 -20.62
C ALA A 54 0.34 -18.30 -19.09
N ARG A 55 -0.64 -17.64 -18.48
CA ARG A 55 -0.88 -17.60 -17.02
C ARG A 55 0.39 -17.29 -16.23
N ILE A 56 1.06 -16.20 -16.57
CA ILE A 56 2.26 -15.70 -15.88
C ILE A 56 1.86 -15.31 -14.45
N PRO A 57 2.44 -15.95 -13.42
CA PRO A 57 2.21 -15.55 -12.04
C PRO A 57 2.76 -14.14 -11.80
N ALA A 58 1.93 -13.28 -11.22
CA ALA A 58 2.26 -11.93 -10.83
C ALA A 58 1.71 -11.62 -9.43
N ASP A 59 2.40 -10.78 -8.69
CA ASP A 59 1.93 -10.20 -7.43
C ASP A 59 1.35 -8.81 -7.72
N PHE A 60 0.03 -8.73 -7.75
CA PHE A 60 -0.72 -7.49 -7.92
C PHE A 60 -1.20 -6.89 -6.61
N GLY A 61 -0.65 -7.36 -5.47
CA GLY A 61 -1.05 -6.94 -4.14
C GLY A 61 -2.17 -7.81 -3.54
N PRO A 62 -2.66 -7.42 -2.35
CA PRO A 62 -3.68 -8.18 -1.65
C PRO A 62 -5.05 -8.19 -2.36
N HIS A 63 -5.87 -9.18 -2.01
CA HIS A 63 -7.27 -9.30 -2.46
C HIS A 63 -8.16 -8.12 -2.12
N CYS A 64 -7.81 -7.35 -1.09
CA CYS A 64 -8.59 -6.22 -0.66
C CYS A 64 -7.66 -5.02 -0.65
N ALA A 65 -7.88 -4.07 -1.55
CA ALA A 65 -7.14 -2.82 -1.61
C ALA A 65 -7.35 -2.09 -0.29
N LYS A 66 -6.24 -1.90 0.43
CA LYS A 66 -6.21 -1.20 1.71
C LYS A 66 -6.03 0.31 1.54
N ALA A 67 -6.09 0.78 0.29
CA ALA A 67 -6.03 2.18 -0.05
C ALA A 67 -6.73 2.44 -1.40
N SER A 68 -7.21 3.67 -1.59
CA SER A 68 -7.76 4.14 -2.86
C SER A 68 -7.63 5.66 -2.97
N PHE A 69 -7.69 6.19 -4.19
CA PHE A 69 -7.79 7.63 -4.39
C PHE A 69 -9.26 8.05 -4.46
N ALA A 70 -9.63 9.04 -3.63
CA ALA A 70 -10.90 9.72 -3.76
C ALA A 70 -10.93 10.57 -5.05
N GLN A 71 -12.12 10.91 -5.53
CA GLN A 71 -12.29 11.83 -6.67
C GLN A 71 -11.65 13.20 -6.43
N SER A 72 -11.49 13.60 -5.18
CA SER A 72 -10.79 14.83 -4.78
C SER A 72 -9.27 14.76 -4.95
N GLY A 73 -8.70 13.58 -5.25
CA GLY A 73 -7.26 13.33 -5.28
C GLY A 73 -6.66 13.01 -3.90
N ALA A 74 -7.47 12.94 -2.85
CA ALA A 74 -7.01 12.50 -1.53
C ALA A 74 -6.79 10.98 -1.51
N LEU A 75 -5.64 10.55 -1.00
CA LEU A 75 -5.39 9.14 -0.72
C LEU A 75 -6.17 8.74 0.54
N ILE A 76 -7.02 7.72 0.41
CA ILE A 76 -7.72 7.05 1.50
C ILE A 76 -6.96 5.77 1.82
N VAL A 77 -6.65 5.51 3.09
CA VAL A 77 -5.97 4.29 3.54
C VAL A 77 -6.68 3.72 4.76
N ASP A 78 -6.81 2.40 4.83
CA ASP A 78 -7.39 1.74 6.00
C ASP A 78 -6.50 1.93 7.24
N ALA A 79 -7.12 2.21 8.39
CA ALA A 79 -6.40 2.52 9.63
C ALA A 79 -5.53 1.37 10.16
N ASP A 80 -5.95 0.12 9.92
CA ASP A 80 -5.28 -1.09 10.41
C ASP A 80 -3.94 -1.36 9.70
N VAL A 81 -3.74 -0.83 8.51
CA VAL A 81 -2.53 -1.10 7.72
C VAL A 81 -1.43 -0.07 7.88
N ILE A 82 -1.72 1.14 8.36
CA ILE A 82 -0.71 2.21 8.50
C ILE A 82 0.20 1.87 9.69
N PRO A 83 1.49 1.55 9.47
CA PRO A 83 2.41 1.30 10.57
C PRO A 83 2.57 2.53 11.45
N THR A 84 2.68 2.34 12.77
CA THR A 84 2.87 3.44 13.73
C THR A 84 4.11 4.28 13.46
N ASN A 85 5.11 3.75 12.76
CA ASN A 85 6.34 4.44 12.38
C ASN A 85 6.41 4.85 10.90
N ALA A 86 5.27 4.88 10.18
CA ALA A 86 5.22 5.33 8.80
C ALA A 86 5.55 6.82 8.63
N ILE A 87 6.42 7.15 7.69
CA ILE A 87 6.76 8.53 7.33
C ILE A 87 6.30 8.90 5.92
N GLY A 88 5.97 7.88 5.12
CA GLY A 88 5.39 8.03 3.81
C GLY A 88 4.63 6.78 3.38
N VAL A 89 3.80 6.92 2.37
CA VAL A 89 2.98 5.87 1.77
C VAL A 89 3.13 5.91 0.26
N VAL A 90 3.30 4.73 -0.33
CA VAL A 90 3.34 4.52 -1.78
C VAL A 90 2.12 3.71 -2.15
N TYR A 91 1.25 4.31 -2.96
CA TYR A 91 0.14 3.63 -3.61
C TYR A 91 0.60 3.20 -5.01
N LEU A 92 0.60 1.90 -5.29
CA LEU A 92 0.99 1.34 -6.58
C LEU A 92 -0.21 0.66 -7.22
N HIS A 93 -0.69 1.18 -8.35
CA HIS A 93 -1.74 0.56 -9.16
C HIS A 93 -1.12 -0.22 -10.32
N TYR A 94 -1.58 -1.45 -10.52
CA TYR A 94 -1.16 -2.32 -11.61
C TYR A 94 -2.17 -2.24 -12.76
N VAL A 95 -1.68 -2.10 -13.99
CA VAL A 95 -2.52 -2.08 -15.19
C VAL A 95 -2.00 -3.14 -16.14
N TYR A 96 -2.83 -4.11 -16.50
CA TYR A 96 -2.43 -5.22 -17.36
C TYR A 96 -3.60 -5.69 -18.24
N PRO A 97 -3.33 -6.43 -19.33
CA PRO A 97 -4.37 -7.07 -20.12
C PRO A 97 -5.15 -8.07 -19.28
N SER A 98 -6.47 -7.89 -19.17
CA SER A 98 -7.39 -8.82 -18.48
C SER A 98 -7.77 -10.04 -19.33
N ASP A 99 -6.89 -10.45 -20.24
CA ASP A 99 -7.09 -11.55 -21.20
C ASP A 99 -6.67 -12.93 -20.67
N GLY A 100 -6.25 -13.00 -19.39
CA GLY A 100 -5.78 -14.22 -18.74
C GLY A 100 -4.26 -14.43 -18.82
N THR A 101 -3.52 -13.53 -19.47
CA THR A 101 -2.06 -13.65 -19.60
C THR A 101 -1.37 -13.61 -18.24
N PHE A 102 -1.82 -12.70 -17.37
CA PHE A 102 -1.30 -12.57 -16.01
C PHE A 102 -2.31 -13.11 -15.00
N VAL A 103 -1.80 -13.83 -14.01
CA VAL A 103 -2.62 -14.37 -12.91
C VAL A 103 -2.02 -13.96 -11.58
N GLY A 104 -2.86 -13.45 -10.68
CA GLY A 104 -2.46 -13.16 -9.30
C GLY A 104 -1.96 -14.44 -8.62
N SER A 105 -0.87 -14.34 -7.85
CA SER A 105 -0.35 -15.46 -7.04
C SER A 105 -1.37 -16.00 -6.04
N ASN A 106 -2.38 -15.19 -5.68
CA ASN A 106 -3.62 -15.58 -5.02
C ASN A 106 -4.76 -14.93 -5.84
N THR A 107 -5.87 -15.63 -6.08
CA THR A 107 -6.89 -15.34 -7.12
C THR A 107 -7.66 -14.02 -6.96
N GLY A 108 -7.27 -12.95 -7.67
CA GLY A 108 -7.98 -11.67 -7.79
C GLY A 108 -7.55 -10.59 -6.80
N GLY A 109 -6.38 -9.99 -6.98
CA GLY A 109 -6.01 -8.76 -6.26
C GLY A 109 -6.84 -7.58 -6.76
N ASP A 110 -7.03 -6.54 -5.95
CA ASP A 110 -7.62 -5.27 -6.38
C ASP A 110 -6.64 -4.43 -7.24
N ASP A 111 -5.62 -5.07 -7.81
CA ASP A 111 -4.56 -4.47 -8.61
C ASP A 111 -3.83 -3.31 -7.93
N VAL A 112 -3.79 -3.33 -6.59
CA VAL A 112 -3.22 -2.25 -5.77
C VAL A 112 -2.24 -2.82 -4.74
N GLY A 113 -0.98 -2.37 -4.83
CA GLY A 113 0.01 -2.48 -3.77
C GLY A 113 0.06 -1.24 -2.89
N VAL A 114 0.17 -1.42 -1.58
CA VAL A 114 0.39 -0.31 -0.63
C VAL A 114 1.66 -0.57 0.17
N PHE A 115 2.59 0.38 0.10
CA PHE A 115 3.86 0.28 0.78
C PHE A 115 4.12 1.51 1.66
N PHE A 116 4.99 1.39 2.65
CA PHE A 116 5.27 2.47 3.60
C PHE A 116 6.76 2.72 3.75
N PHE A 117 7.17 3.99 3.62
CA PHE A 117 8.45 4.44 4.16
C PHE A 117 8.35 4.46 5.68
N ARG A 118 9.39 4.02 6.38
CA ARG A 118 9.40 3.94 7.84
C ARG A 118 10.51 4.79 8.42
N ALA A 119 10.32 5.32 9.63
CA ALA A 119 11.33 6.15 10.30
C ALA A 119 12.69 5.44 10.49
N ASN A 120 12.68 4.11 10.62
CA ASN A 120 13.88 3.27 10.75
C ASN A 120 14.41 2.73 9.41
N GLY A 121 13.77 3.08 8.30
CA GLY A 121 14.09 2.59 6.96
C GLY A 121 13.47 3.54 5.94
N THR A 122 14.23 4.59 5.59
CA THR A 122 13.76 5.65 4.70
C THR A 122 13.84 5.26 3.23
N SER A 123 14.40 4.09 2.90
CA SER A 123 14.45 3.55 1.55
C SER A 123 13.50 2.38 1.36
N MET A 124 12.99 2.23 0.16
CA MET A 124 12.13 1.11 -0.25
C MET A 124 12.52 0.63 -1.64
N ASP A 125 12.59 -0.68 -1.79
CA ASP A 125 12.79 -1.33 -3.08
C ASP A 125 11.45 -1.67 -3.71
N ILE A 126 11.27 -1.27 -4.97
CA ILE A 126 10.20 -1.77 -5.82
C ILE A 126 10.76 -2.97 -6.57
N VAL A 127 10.19 -4.13 -6.28
CA VAL A 127 10.50 -5.40 -6.95
C VAL A 127 9.56 -5.63 -8.13
N SER A 128 9.98 -6.48 -9.05
CA SER A 128 9.13 -6.90 -10.16
C SER A 128 7.90 -7.64 -9.66
N ALA A 129 6.75 -7.33 -10.24
CA ALA A 129 5.50 -8.02 -9.97
C ALA A 129 5.56 -9.50 -10.37
N VAL A 130 6.33 -9.85 -11.41
CA VAL A 130 6.45 -11.23 -11.92
C VAL A 130 7.71 -11.95 -11.42
N ASN A 131 8.59 -11.25 -10.70
CA ASN A 131 9.79 -11.82 -10.11
C ASN A 131 10.24 -11.04 -8.86
N ALA A 132 9.75 -11.43 -7.68
CA ALA A 132 10.03 -10.77 -6.41
C ALA A 132 11.53 -10.74 -6.02
N SER A 133 12.38 -11.56 -6.64
CA SER A 133 13.84 -11.53 -6.40
C SER A 133 14.55 -10.40 -7.16
N ARG A 134 13.86 -9.74 -8.10
CA ARG A 134 14.43 -8.68 -8.92
C ARG A 134 13.94 -7.31 -8.45
N THR A 135 14.83 -6.54 -7.86
CA THR A 135 14.62 -5.10 -7.63
C THR A 135 14.70 -4.35 -8.96
N LEU A 136 13.69 -3.51 -9.23
CA LEU A 136 13.61 -2.68 -10.43
C LEU A 136 14.15 -1.29 -10.15
N LEU A 137 13.73 -0.69 -9.03
CA LEU A 137 14.19 0.62 -8.60
C LEU A 137 14.15 0.72 -7.07
N ARG A 138 14.92 1.67 -6.55
CA ARG A 138 14.91 2.07 -5.15
C ARG A 138 14.38 3.49 -5.04
N MET A 139 13.44 3.68 -4.14
CA MET A 139 12.94 4.99 -3.73
C MET A 139 13.43 5.30 -2.33
N GLU A 140 13.62 6.58 -2.03
CA GLU A 140 14.04 7.06 -0.74
C GLU A 140 13.20 8.26 -0.32
N ASP A 141 12.74 8.27 0.93
CA ASP A 141 12.36 9.47 1.63
C ASP A 141 13.62 10.13 2.21
N ARG A 142 13.83 11.41 1.88
CA ARG A 142 14.82 12.24 2.55
C ARG A 142 14.15 13.53 3.00
N ASN A 143 13.84 13.61 4.29
CA ASN A 143 13.14 14.75 4.88
C ASN A 143 11.82 15.04 4.15
N SER A 144 10.94 14.04 4.05
CA SER A 144 9.62 14.19 3.43
C SER A 144 9.66 14.51 1.93
N SER A 145 10.77 14.20 1.27
CA SER A 145 10.99 14.42 -0.16
C SER A 145 11.35 13.11 -0.84
N LEU A 146 10.77 12.86 -2.02
CA LEU A 146 10.99 11.63 -2.77
C LEU A 146 12.27 11.72 -3.60
N PHE A 147 13.15 10.72 -3.45
CA PHE A 147 14.31 10.52 -4.29
C PHE A 147 14.24 9.17 -5.00
N ILE A 148 14.59 9.15 -6.29
CA ILE A 148 14.69 7.93 -7.09
C ILE A 148 16.02 7.97 -7.84
N GLY A 149 16.87 6.96 -7.63
CA GLY A 149 18.22 6.94 -8.21
C GLY A 149 19.08 8.15 -7.82
N GLY A 150 18.83 8.74 -6.64
CA GLY A 150 19.52 9.94 -6.17
C GLY A 150 18.99 11.28 -6.71
N VAL A 151 17.98 11.27 -7.58
CA VAL A 151 17.35 12.49 -8.13
C VAL A 151 16.11 12.84 -7.31
N LEU A 152 15.95 14.13 -6.97
CA LEU A 152 14.78 14.66 -6.27
C LEU A 152 13.57 14.77 -7.22
N TYR A 153 12.44 14.26 -6.75
CA TYR A 153 11.12 14.38 -7.38
C TYR A 153 10.16 15.13 -6.46
N ASP A 154 10.07 16.45 -6.70
CA ASP A 154 9.12 17.32 -5.99
C ASP A 154 7.66 16.96 -6.28
N ALA A 155 6.75 17.51 -5.48
CA ALA A 155 5.32 17.30 -5.66
C ALA A 155 4.87 17.65 -7.10
N GLY A 156 4.11 16.74 -7.72
CA GLY A 156 3.65 16.83 -9.10
C GLY A 156 4.68 16.44 -10.17
N ARG A 157 5.95 16.23 -9.80
CA ARG A 157 6.97 15.75 -10.73
C ARG A 157 6.89 14.23 -10.88
N GLU A 158 6.90 13.78 -12.12
CA GLU A 158 6.78 12.37 -12.48
C GLU A 158 8.14 11.77 -12.88
N PHE A 159 8.42 10.58 -12.36
CA PHE A 159 9.45 9.66 -12.82
C PHE A 159 8.82 8.62 -13.75
N ARG A 160 9.48 8.32 -14.87
CA ARG A 160 9.08 7.23 -15.78
C ARG A 160 10.26 6.32 -16.07
N ALA A 161 10.02 5.02 -16.00
CA ALA A 161 11.00 4.02 -16.43
C ALA A 161 10.30 2.74 -16.89
N THR A 162 10.93 2.01 -17.80
CA THR A 162 10.45 0.71 -18.25
C THR A 162 11.54 -0.33 -18.00
N PHE A 163 11.15 -1.44 -17.38
CA PHE A 163 12.03 -2.57 -17.10
C PHE A 163 11.56 -3.78 -17.88
N THR A 164 12.49 -4.66 -18.24
CA THR A 164 12.17 -5.95 -18.85
C THR A 164 12.58 -7.07 -17.91
N THR A 165 11.59 -7.82 -17.44
CA THR A 165 11.75 -8.93 -16.51
C THR A 165 11.39 -10.25 -17.17
N PRO A 166 12.30 -11.26 -17.19
CA PRO A 166 11.94 -12.58 -17.66
C PRO A 166 11.02 -13.24 -16.64
N ALA A 167 9.88 -13.75 -17.10
CA ALA A 167 8.95 -14.55 -16.32
C ALA A 167 8.98 -15.99 -16.81
N ARG A 168 8.99 -16.96 -15.88
CA ARG A 168 9.04 -18.39 -16.18
C ARG A 168 7.79 -19.10 -15.72
N VAL A 169 7.19 -19.91 -16.59
CA VAL A 169 6.06 -20.78 -16.27
C VAL A 169 6.38 -22.18 -16.78
N GLY A 170 6.64 -23.10 -15.86
CA GLY A 170 7.17 -24.42 -16.19
C GLY A 170 8.49 -24.30 -16.97
N ALA A 171 8.53 -24.87 -18.18
CA ALA A 171 9.70 -24.81 -19.06
C ALA A 171 9.74 -23.57 -19.96
N ASN A 172 8.66 -22.79 -20.03
CA ASN A 172 8.55 -21.63 -20.91
C ASN A 172 9.02 -20.35 -20.21
N SER A 173 9.54 -19.42 -21.00
CA SER A 173 9.97 -18.10 -20.52
C SER A 173 9.50 -17.03 -21.50
N TRP A 174 8.97 -15.94 -20.96
CA TRP A 174 8.56 -14.76 -21.72
C TRP A 174 9.16 -13.50 -21.11
N ASN A 175 9.17 -12.42 -21.89
CA ASN A 175 9.60 -11.13 -21.39
C ASN A 175 8.36 -10.33 -20.97
N VAL A 176 8.39 -9.85 -19.74
CA VAL A 176 7.39 -8.93 -19.22
C VAL A 176 8.01 -7.54 -19.17
N GLN A 177 7.36 -6.57 -19.79
CA GLN A 177 7.70 -5.16 -19.62
C GLN A 177 6.89 -4.59 -18.48
N GLU A 178 7.57 -3.89 -17.57
CA GLU A 178 6.98 -3.22 -16.41
C GLU A 178 7.29 -1.73 -16.53
N ALA A 179 6.30 -0.96 -16.98
CA ALA A 179 6.42 0.47 -17.21
C ALA A 179 5.85 1.25 -16.02
N TYR A 180 6.76 1.87 -15.25
CA TYR A 180 6.42 2.66 -14.08
C TYR A 180 6.25 4.13 -14.43
N ALA A 181 5.18 4.73 -13.90
CA ALA A 181 4.99 6.16 -13.76
C ALA A 181 4.79 6.47 -12.27
N ILE A 182 5.71 7.23 -11.66
CA ILE A 182 5.74 7.50 -10.22
C ILE A 182 5.70 9.00 -10.00
N THR A 183 4.74 9.48 -9.23
CA THR A 183 4.53 10.89 -8.93
C THR A 183 4.48 11.12 -7.43
N SER A 184 5.32 12.03 -6.95
CA SER A 184 5.20 12.53 -5.58
C SER A 184 3.99 13.46 -5.48
N MET A 185 3.12 13.23 -4.51
CA MET A 185 2.03 14.15 -4.14
C MET A 185 2.47 15.12 -3.03
N GLY A 186 3.70 14.99 -2.56
CA GLY A 186 4.28 15.78 -1.48
C GLY A 186 3.88 15.31 -0.07
N PHE A 187 4.33 16.07 0.92
CA PHE A 187 4.07 15.81 2.32
C PHE A 187 2.70 16.33 2.73
N THR A 188 1.70 15.46 2.74
CA THR A 188 0.29 15.84 2.90
C THR A 188 -0.44 14.91 3.86
N THR A 189 -1.63 15.31 4.29
CA THR A 189 -2.50 14.50 5.14
C THR A 189 -3.12 13.36 4.33
N VAL A 190 -3.12 12.16 4.89
CA VAL A 190 -3.81 11.00 4.34
C VAL A 190 -5.17 10.89 5.01
N THR A 191 -6.21 10.59 4.23
CA THR A 191 -7.52 10.30 4.78
C THR A 191 -7.51 8.87 5.31
N VAL A 192 -7.83 8.68 6.57
CA VAL A 192 -7.86 7.35 7.19
C VAL A 192 -9.31 6.87 7.28
N GLN A 193 -9.58 5.62 6.91
CA GLN A 193 -10.90 5.03 7.10
C GLN A 193 -10.84 3.82 8.05
N PRO A 194 -11.93 3.54 8.81
CA PRO A 194 -12.01 2.32 9.60
C PRO A 194 -11.88 1.07 8.72
N PRO A 195 -11.34 -0.04 9.24
CA PRO A 195 -11.28 -1.29 8.49
C PRO A 195 -12.68 -1.74 8.07
N GLY A 196 -12.90 -1.93 6.77
CA GLY A 196 -14.14 -2.44 6.21
C GLY A 196 -14.02 -3.91 5.78
N PRO A 197 -15.14 -4.66 5.68
CA PRO A 197 -15.15 -5.95 5.02
C PRO A 197 -14.81 -5.77 3.53
N CYS A 198 -14.10 -6.75 2.95
CA CYS A 198 -13.88 -6.78 1.50
C CYS A 198 -15.22 -6.98 0.80
N GLY A 199 -15.52 -6.12 -0.17
CA GLY A 199 -16.77 -6.13 -0.95
C GLY A 199 -16.76 -7.17 -2.05
#